data_AF-A0A661ZCN9-F1
#
_entry.id   AF-A0A661ZCN9-F1
#
_cell.length_a   1.000
_cell.length_b   1.000
_cell.length_c   1.000
_cell.angle_alpha   90.00
_cell.angle_beta   90.00
_cell.angle_gamma   90.00
#
_symmetry.space_group_name_H-M   'P 1'
#
loop_
_entity.id
_entity.type
_entity.pdbx_description
1 polymer ?
#
loop_
_entity_poly.entity_id
_entity_poly.type
_entity_poly.pdbx_seq_one_letter_code
_entity_poly.pdbx_strand_id
1 'polypeptide(L)'
;VGGNLVGNIVLSDKHHNLISVITIVRWLINGKKEASKYFPEAGVSNFDIQSASKFGSPIFNSVKENNFSNLQNELLKLNAVHIDYHIMKTELTGIRIFHIWANLILNKGKNNPKRRKRLLTLFSYYLFFVLYVVSPFSSLIFRIIKLIFPKKVRKELIQHTSL
;
A
#
# COMPACT_ATOMS: atom_id res chain seq x y z
N VAL A 1 1.28 -7.06 26.16
CA VAL A 1 1.33 -8.24 25.26
C VAL A 1 2.27 -7.90 24.12
N GLY A 2 3.34 -8.66 23.94
CA GLY A 2 4.30 -8.50 22.84
C GLY A 2 4.20 -9.70 21.92
N GLY A 3 3.93 -9.48 20.63
CA GLY A 3 3.99 -10.52 19.60
C GLY A 3 5.34 -10.47 18.89
N ASN A 4 5.86 -11.63 18.50
CA ASN A 4 7.03 -11.72 17.63
C ASN A 4 6.54 -11.85 16.17
N LEU A 5 6.99 -10.96 15.28
CA LEU A 5 6.74 -11.10 13.85
C LEU A 5 7.53 -12.30 13.33
N VAL A 6 6.82 -13.30 12.78
CA VAL A 6 7.41 -14.56 12.29
C VAL A 6 7.25 -14.78 10.78
N GLY A 7 6.46 -13.94 10.11
CA GLY A 7 6.28 -13.98 8.67
C GLY A 7 5.32 -12.91 8.17
N ASN A 8 5.42 -12.58 6.89
CA ASN A 8 4.66 -11.54 6.22
C ASN A 8 4.10 -12.04 4.87
N ILE A 9 2.83 -11.74 4.60
CA ILE A 9 2.14 -12.07 3.35
C ILE A 9 1.48 -10.78 2.85
N VAL A 10 1.79 -10.40 1.61
CA VAL A 10 1.29 -9.18 0.98
C VAL A 10 0.44 -9.55 -0.22
N LEU A 11 -0.84 -9.17 -0.14
CA LEU A 11 -1.75 -9.18 -1.28
C LEU A 11 -2.02 -7.72 -1.69
N SER A 12 -1.79 -7.40 -2.96
CA SER A 12 -1.97 -6.05 -3.49
C SER A 12 -2.91 -6.05 -4.70
N ASP A 13 -3.60 -4.93 -4.87
CA ASP A 13 -4.31 -4.64 -6.12
C ASP A 13 -3.28 -4.36 -7.23
N LYS A 14 -3.40 -5.08 -8.35
CA LYS A 14 -2.46 -5.01 -9.48
C LYS A 14 -2.91 -4.01 -10.56
N HIS A 15 -4.07 -3.39 -10.40
CA HIS A 15 -4.55 -2.38 -11.35
C HIS A 15 -3.76 -1.07 -11.22
N HIS A 16 -3.92 -0.19 -12.21
CA HIS A 16 -3.32 1.13 -12.17
C HIS A 16 -3.87 1.94 -10.99
N ASN A 17 -3.01 2.65 -10.25
CA ASN A 17 -3.36 3.32 -8.99
C ASN A 17 -4.65 4.18 -9.08
N LEU A 18 -4.79 5.01 -10.11
CA LEU A 18 -6.00 5.84 -10.27
C LEU A 18 -7.27 5.00 -10.53
N ILE A 19 -7.15 3.90 -11.27
CA ILE A 19 -8.26 2.98 -11.52
C ILE A 19 -8.66 2.33 -10.19
N SER A 20 -7.69 1.85 -9.40
CA SER A 20 -7.92 1.30 -8.07
C SER A 20 -8.61 2.29 -7.13
N VAL A 21 -8.19 3.57 -7.14
CA VAL A 21 -8.85 4.61 -6.34
C VAL A 21 -10.33 4.76 -6.74
N ILE A 22 -10.62 4.84 -8.04
CA ILE A 22 -11.99 4.98 -8.54
C ILE A 22 -12.83 3.74 -8.17
N THR A 23 -12.29 2.54 -8.32
CA THR A 23 -13.01 1.30 -7.98
C THR A 23 -13.23 1.15 -6.48
N ILE A 24 -12.26 1.52 -5.64
CA ILE A 24 -12.39 1.53 -4.18
C ILE A 24 -13.44 2.55 -3.73
N VAL A 25 -13.45 3.76 -4.29
CA VAL A 25 -14.45 4.78 -3.96
C VAL A 25 -15.85 4.29 -4.35
N ARG A 26 -16.01 3.74 -5.57
CA ARG A 26 -17.26 3.10 -6.01
C ARG A 26 -17.70 1.99 -5.05
N TRP A 27 -16.77 1.16 -4.60
CA TRP A 27 -17.07 0.07 -3.68
C TRP A 27 -17.51 0.59 -2.32
N LEU A 28 -16.76 1.51 -1.71
CA LEU A 28 -17.05 2.03 -0.36
C LEU A 28 -18.33 2.86 -0.29
N ILE A 29 -18.65 3.61 -1.35
CA ILE A 29 -19.85 4.48 -1.38
C ILE A 29 -21.09 3.73 -1.87
N ASN A 30 -20.96 2.93 -2.93
CA ASN A 30 -22.10 2.30 -3.59
C ASN A 30 -22.25 0.81 -3.28
N GLY A 31 -21.32 0.22 -2.52
CA GLY A 31 -21.30 -1.21 -2.24
C GLY A 31 -20.90 -2.11 -3.41
N LYS A 32 -20.46 -1.54 -4.54
CA LYS A 32 -20.23 -2.27 -5.80
C LYS A 32 -18.75 -2.64 -5.96
N LYS A 33 -18.39 -3.85 -5.53
CA LYS A 33 -17.01 -4.37 -5.62
C LYS A 33 -16.72 -5.01 -6.98
N GLU A 34 -17.72 -5.67 -7.54
CA GLU A 34 -17.65 -6.44 -8.77
C GLU A 34 -17.20 -5.61 -9.97
N ALA A 35 -16.58 -6.26 -10.95
CA ALA A 35 -16.20 -5.62 -12.20
C ALA A 35 -17.43 -5.06 -12.93
N SER A 36 -17.22 -3.96 -13.64
CA SER A 36 -18.21 -3.30 -14.49
C SER A 36 -17.71 -3.24 -15.93
N LYS A 37 -18.53 -2.73 -16.85
CA LYS A 37 -18.16 -2.60 -18.27
C LYS A 37 -16.86 -1.81 -18.51
N TYR A 38 -16.55 -0.84 -17.64
CA TYR A 38 -15.43 0.10 -17.84
C TYR A 38 -14.34 -0.01 -16.77
N PHE A 39 -14.65 -0.63 -15.63
CA PHE A 39 -13.75 -0.70 -14.48
C PHE A 39 -13.64 -2.13 -13.94
N PRO A 40 -12.43 -2.55 -13.53
CA PRO A 40 -12.23 -3.86 -12.94
C PRO A 40 -12.89 -3.98 -11.55
N GLU A 41 -12.78 -5.17 -10.96
CA GLU A 41 -13.13 -5.36 -9.56
C GLU A 41 -12.25 -4.50 -8.63
N ALA A 42 -12.79 -4.08 -7.49
CA ALA A 42 -12.08 -3.23 -6.55
C ALA A 42 -11.17 -4.05 -5.61
N GLY A 43 -9.92 -3.61 -5.47
CA GLY A 43 -8.96 -4.16 -4.51
C GLY A 43 -8.29 -5.45 -4.98
N VAL A 44 -7.90 -6.29 -4.01
CA VAL A 44 -7.26 -7.58 -4.29
C VAL A 44 -8.22 -8.48 -5.06
N SER A 45 -7.71 -9.09 -6.14
CA SER A 45 -8.51 -9.92 -7.02
C SER A 45 -9.02 -11.19 -6.33
N ASN A 46 -10.16 -11.71 -6.79
CA ASN A 46 -10.67 -12.99 -6.26
C ASN A 46 -9.68 -14.15 -6.48
N PHE A 47 -8.95 -14.12 -7.60
CA PHE A 47 -7.88 -15.08 -7.88
C PHE A 47 -6.76 -15.02 -6.84
N ASP A 48 -6.29 -13.82 -6.50
CA ASP A 48 -5.23 -13.64 -5.51
C ASP A 48 -5.69 -14.04 -4.09
N ILE A 49 -6.96 -13.77 -3.75
CA ILE A 49 -7.57 -14.21 -2.48
C ILE A 49 -7.63 -15.73 -2.42
N GLN A 50 -8.11 -16.41 -3.46
CA GLN A 50 -8.18 -17.88 -3.50
C GLN A 50 -6.78 -18.51 -3.49
N SER A 51 -5.84 -17.90 -4.21
CA SER A 51 -4.44 -18.33 -4.26
C SER A 51 -3.71 -18.17 -2.93
N ALA A 52 -4.22 -17.37 -1.99
CA ALA A 52 -3.65 -17.24 -0.65
C ALA A 52 -3.69 -18.55 0.16
N SER A 53 -4.55 -19.51 -0.22
CA SER A 53 -4.60 -20.86 0.38
C SER A 53 -3.25 -21.59 0.32
N LYS A 54 -2.39 -21.30 -0.67
CA LYS A 54 -1.06 -21.90 -0.79
C LYS A 54 -0.17 -21.63 0.42
N PHE A 55 -0.38 -20.53 1.13
CA PHE A 55 0.38 -20.18 2.34
C PHE A 55 -0.06 -20.99 3.57
N GLY A 56 -1.21 -21.67 3.50
CA GLY A 56 -1.75 -22.44 4.63
C GLY A 56 -0.86 -23.60 5.05
N SER A 57 -0.26 -24.33 4.09
CA SER A 57 0.59 -25.49 4.39
C SER A 57 1.83 -25.13 5.24
N PRO A 58 2.68 -24.15 4.86
CA PRO A 58 3.84 -23.80 5.68
C PRO A 58 3.43 -23.23 7.05
N ILE A 59 2.36 -22.43 7.13
CA ILE A 59 1.84 -21.92 8.41
C ILE A 59 1.40 -23.08 9.31
N PHE A 60 0.64 -24.04 8.77
CA PHE A 60 0.16 -25.20 9.51
C PHE A 60 1.33 -26.03 10.06
N ASN A 61 2.35 -26.28 9.24
CA ASN A 61 3.54 -27.02 9.67
C ASN A 61 4.29 -26.30 10.78
N SER A 62 4.54 -24.98 10.64
CA SER A 62 5.20 -24.18 11.67
C SER A 62 4.43 -24.16 13.00
N VAL A 63 3.08 -24.11 12.95
CA VAL A 63 2.24 -24.18 14.15
C VAL A 63 2.31 -25.58 14.78
N LYS A 64 2.21 -26.65 13.97
CA LYS A 64 2.25 -28.04 14.44
C LYS A 64 3.58 -28.38 15.12
N GLU A 65 4.68 -27.90 14.57
CA GLU A 65 6.04 -28.12 15.09
C GLU A 65 6.44 -27.10 16.18
N ASN A 66 5.59 -26.09 16.42
CA ASN A 66 5.88 -24.95 17.28
C ASN A 66 7.22 -24.27 16.93
N ASN A 67 7.56 -24.25 15.65
CA ASN A 67 8.82 -23.70 15.13
C ASN A 67 8.54 -22.76 13.95
N PHE A 68 8.78 -21.48 14.17
CA PHE A 68 8.51 -20.42 13.21
C PHE A 68 9.78 -19.84 12.56
N SER A 69 10.97 -20.34 12.94
CA SER A 69 12.26 -19.78 12.52
C SER A 69 12.45 -19.75 11.00
N ASN A 70 11.83 -20.69 10.28
CA ASN A 70 11.93 -20.81 8.82
C ASN A 70 10.66 -20.38 8.07
N LEU A 71 9.58 -20.00 8.78
CA LEU A 71 8.27 -19.74 8.16
C LEU A 71 8.36 -18.67 7.06
N GLN A 72 9.04 -17.55 7.33
CA GLN A 72 9.17 -16.48 6.35
C GLN A 72 9.86 -16.94 5.06
N ASN A 73 10.89 -17.78 5.15
CA ASN A 73 11.57 -18.31 3.96
C ASN A 73 10.65 -19.20 3.14
N GLU A 74 9.81 -20.01 3.78
CA GLU A 74 8.82 -20.86 3.09
C GLU A 74 7.73 -20.02 2.42
N LEU A 75 7.28 -18.95 3.08
CA LEU A 75 6.34 -17.99 2.49
C LEU A 75 6.96 -17.28 1.27
N LEU A 76 8.21 -16.84 1.36
CA LEU A 76 8.91 -16.19 0.25
C LEU A 76 9.07 -17.12 -0.96
N LYS A 77 9.34 -18.42 -0.75
CA LYS A 77 9.36 -19.43 -1.84
C LYS A 77 8.02 -19.53 -2.58
N LEU A 78 6.92 -19.21 -1.90
CA LEU A 78 5.57 -19.18 -2.47
C LEU A 78 5.18 -17.81 -3.04
N ASN A 79 6.14 -16.89 -3.18
CA ASN A 79 5.93 -15.50 -3.59
C ASN A 79 4.95 -14.76 -2.66
N ALA A 80 5.11 -14.91 -1.34
CA ALA A 80 4.28 -14.22 -0.35
C ALA A 80 4.43 -12.70 -0.36
N VAL A 81 5.57 -12.18 -0.82
CA VAL A 81 5.86 -10.74 -0.82
C VAL A 81 6.34 -10.33 -2.20
N HIS A 82 5.59 -9.45 -2.85
CA HIS A 82 5.99 -8.77 -4.09
C HIS A 82 5.89 -7.26 -3.88
N ILE A 83 7.05 -6.58 -3.78
CA ILE A 83 7.11 -5.14 -3.58
C ILE A 83 7.30 -4.44 -4.92
N ASP A 84 6.29 -3.66 -5.30
CA ASP A 84 6.44 -2.71 -6.40
C ASP A 84 7.13 -1.44 -5.88
N TYR A 85 8.22 -1.05 -6.54
CA TYR A 85 9.02 0.11 -6.17
C TYR A 85 8.23 1.43 -6.21
N HIS A 86 7.39 1.59 -7.23
CA HIS A 86 6.56 2.78 -7.40
C HIS A 86 5.56 2.87 -6.25
N ILE A 87 4.84 1.77 -5.97
CA ILE A 87 3.87 1.72 -4.85
C ILE A 87 4.57 2.03 -3.52
N MET A 88 5.67 1.35 -3.22
CA MET A 88 6.46 1.57 -2.00
C MET A 88 6.90 3.03 -1.85
N LYS A 89 7.42 3.65 -2.92
CA LYS A 89 7.84 5.06 -2.86
C LYS A 89 6.66 6.02 -2.70
N THR A 90 5.54 5.76 -3.35
CA THR A 90 4.34 6.59 -3.19
C THR A 90 3.79 6.51 -1.77
N GLU A 91 3.77 5.32 -1.17
CA GLU A 91 3.34 5.12 0.20
C GLU A 91 4.25 5.85 1.19
N LEU A 92 5.58 5.64 1.10
CA LEU A 92 6.55 6.30 1.97
C LEU A 92 6.50 7.82 1.86
N THR A 93 6.31 8.34 0.63
CA THR A 93 6.16 9.78 0.40
C THR A 93 4.85 10.31 0.99
N GLY A 94 3.76 9.57 0.79
CA GLY A 94 2.44 9.88 1.33
C GLY A 94 2.45 9.95 2.86
N ILE A 95 3.06 8.97 3.54
CA ILE A 95 3.21 8.93 5.00
C ILE A 95 3.93 10.19 5.49
N ARG A 96 5.03 10.60 4.86
CA ARG A 96 5.77 11.82 5.26
C ARG A 96 4.91 13.07 5.12
N ILE A 97 4.25 13.22 3.97
CA ILE A 97 3.38 14.37 3.69
C ILE A 97 2.22 14.42 4.69
N PHE A 98 1.62 13.27 5.00
CA PHE A 98 0.55 13.16 5.98
C PHE A 98 1.01 13.62 7.36
N HIS A 99 2.20 13.19 7.81
CA HIS A 99 2.76 13.66 9.08
C HIS A 99 2.98 15.18 9.10
N ILE A 100 3.47 15.77 8.01
CA ILE A 100 3.63 17.23 7.90
C ILE A 100 2.28 17.93 8.06
N TRP A 101 1.26 17.49 7.33
CA TRP A 101 -0.09 18.05 7.43
C TRP A 101 -0.71 17.85 8.81
N ALA A 102 -0.60 16.66 9.37
CA ALA A 102 -1.10 16.34 10.71
C ALA A 102 -0.47 17.25 11.77
N ASN A 103 0.86 17.39 11.76
CA ASN A 103 1.58 18.27 12.68
C ASN A 103 1.18 19.73 12.49
N LEU A 104 1.03 20.19 11.24
CA LEU A 104 0.61 21.55 10.93
C LEU A 104 -0.81 21.81 11.46
N ILE A 105 -1.74 20.89 11.22
CA ILE A 105 -3.14 20.99 11.67
C ILE A 105 -3.22 20.96 13.20
N LEU A 106 -2.51 20.04 13.85
CA LEU A 106 -2.48 19.93 15.32
C LEU A 106 -1.90 21.20 15.93
N ASN A 107 -0.72 21.64 15.50
CA ASN A 107 -0.01 22.76 16.11
C ASN A 107 -0.72 24.11 15.86
N LYS A 108 -1.17 24.36 14.62
CA LYS A 108 -1.81 25.62 14.26
C LYS A 108 -3.31 25.64 14.58
N GLY A 109 -3.94 24.47 14.76
CA GLY A 109 -5.37 24.33 14.98
C GLY A 109 -5.80 24.07 16.43
N LYS A 110 -4.87 23.70 17.34
CA LYS A 110 -5.17 23.27 18.73
C LYS A 110 -6.15 24.18 19.46
N ASN A 111 -5.89 25.49 19.47
CA ASN A 111 -6.68 26.49 20.20
C ASN A 111 -7.53 27.37 19.27
N ASN A 112 -7.62 27.04 17.98
CA ASN A 112 -8.35 27.86 17.01
C ASN A 112 -9.19 26.96 16.07
N PRO A 113 -10.47 26.72 16.40
CA PRO A 113 -11.32 25.81 15.64
C PRO A 113 -11.56 26.29 14.21
N LYS A 114 -11.67 27.61 13.99
CA LYS A 114 -11.81 28.19 12.64
C LYS A 114 -10.57 27.89 11.78
N ARG A 115 -9.37 28.05 12.35
CA ARG A 115 -8.11 27.74 11.66
C ARG A 115 -7.94 26.25 11.40
N ARG A 116 -8.26 25.40 12.38
CA ARG A 116 -8.27 23.94 12.19
C ARG A 116 -9.19 23.53 11.04
N LYS A 117 -10.41 24.08 10.98
CA LYS A 117 -11.37 23.82 9.89
C LYS A 117 -10.77 24.22 8.53
N ARG A 118 -10.21 25.43 8.40
CA ARG A 118 -9.58 25.88 7.14
C ARG A 118 -8.45 24.96 6.69
N LEU A 119 -7.57 24.54 7.62
CA LEU A 119 -6.45 23.66 7.31
C LEU A 119 -6.90 22.26 6.91
N LEU A 120 -7.92 21.71 7.56
CA LEU A 120 -8.53 20.44 7.17
C LEU A 120 -9.16 20.53 5.77
N THR A 121 -9.85 21.62 5.46
CA THR A 121 -10.40 21.85 4.12
C THR A 121 -9.31 21.95 3.06
N LEU A 122 -8.24 22.70 3.34
CA LEU A 122 -7.09 22.80 2.43
C LEU A 122 -6.41 21.44 2.22
N PHE A 123 -6.25 20.67 3.29
CA PHE A 123 -5.70 19.32 3.22
C PHE A 123 -6.59 18.37 2.40
N SER A 124 -7.92 18.48 2.55
CA SER A 124 -8.87 17.70 1.75
C SER A 124 -8.74 18.00 0.25
N TYR A 125 -8.68 19.29 -0.13
CA TYR A 125 -8.43 19.67 -1.53
C TYR A 125 -7.06 19.18 -2.03
N TYR A 126 -6.03 19.26 -1.18
CA TYR A 126 -4.70 18.75 -1.49
C TYR A 126 -4.71 17.24 -1.80
N LEU A 127 -5.45 16.44 -1.03
CA LEU A 127 -5.56 14.99 -1.29
C LEU A 127 -6.16 14.72 -2.68
N PHE A 128 -7.25 15.40 -3.05
CA PHE A 128 -7.85 15.26 -4.38
C PHE A 128 -6.90 15.71 -5.49
N PHE A 129 -6.16 16.80 -5.29
CA PHE A 129 -5.14 17.25 -6.23
C PHE A 129 -4.06 16.18 -6.44
N VAL A 130 -3.51 15.60 -5.38
CA VAL A 130 -2.50 14.54 -5.49
C VAL A 130 -3.07 13.31 -6.20
N LEU A 131 -4.28 12.90 -5.87
CA LEU A 131 -4.92 11.73 -6.48
C LEU A 131 -5.16 11.92 -7.98
N TYR A 132 -5.80 13.00 -8.39
CA TYR A 132 -6.19 13.18 -9.80
C TYR A 132 -5.10 13.79 -10.67
N VAL A 133 -4.24 14.64 -10.12
CA VAL A 133 -3.22 15.35 -10.90
C VAL A 133 -1.86 14.67 -10.79
N VAL A 134 -1.41 14.29 -9.59
CA VAL A 134 -0.05 13.74 -9.42
C VAL A 134 0.02 12.25 -9.73
N SER A 135 -1.00 11.46 -9.35
CA SER A 135 -0.99 10.01 -9.55
C SER A 135 -0.77 9.58 -11.02
N PRO A 136 -1.39 10.19 -12.05
CA PRO A 136 -1.17 9.80 -13.44
C PRO A 136 0.30 9.90 -13.89
N PHE A 137 1.02 10.91 -13.40
CA PHE A 137 2.42 11.14 -13.78
C PHE A 137 3.42 10.39 -12.90
N SER A 138 3.00 9.93 -11.72
CA SER A 138 3.89 9.28 -10.77
C SER A 138 4.60 8.05 -11.37
N SER A 139 3.89 7.22 -12.13
CA SER A 139 4.46 6.03 -12.78
C SER A 139 5.61 6.36 -13.72
N LEU A 140 5.51 7.47 -14.46
CA LEU A 140 6.56 7.95 -15.37
C LEU A 140 7.80 8.41 -14.60
N ILE A 141 7.61 9.17 -13.53
CA ILE A 141 8.71 9.68 -12.68
C ILE A 141 9.51 8.51 -12.10
N PHE A 142 8.84 7.50 -11.54
CA PHE A 142 9.53 6.36 -10.92
C PHE A 142 10.20 5.44 -11.95
N ARG A 143 9.67 5.33 -13.17
CA ARG A 143 10.36 4.65 -14.28
C ARG A 143 11.68 5.33 -14.63
N ILE A 144 11.70 6.66 -14.72
CA ILE A 144 12.92 7.44 -14.96
C ILE A 144 13.92 7.25 -13.83
N ILE A 145 13.48 7.33 -12.56
CA ILE A 145 14.36 7.11 -11.40
C ILE A 145 14.97 5.71 -11.43
N LYS A 146 14.17 4.69 -11.77
CA LYS A 146 14.65 3.30 -11.88
C LYS A 146 15.70 3.14 -12.99
N LEU A 147 15.54 3.85 -14.10
CA LEU A 147 16.50 3.87 -15.20
C LEU A 147 17.82 4.52 -14.79
N ILE A 148 17.77 5.66 -14.09
CA ILE A 148 18.95 6.44 -13.72
C ILE A 148 19.70 5.83 -12.52
N PHE A 149 18.99 5.27 -11.54
CA PHE A 149 19.58 4.78 -10.28
C PHE A 149 19.25 3.31 -9.94
N PRO A 150 19.52 2.34 -10.84
CA PRO A 150 19.06 0.95 -10.67
C PRO A 150 19.62 0.26 -9.41
N LYS A 151 20.89 0.55 -9.05
CA LYS A 151 21.54 -0.03 -7.85
C LYS A 151 20.85 0.40 -6.56
N LYS A 152 20.43 1.67 -6.48
CA LYS A 152 19.74 2.22 -5.30
C LYS A 152 18.36 1.59 -5.14
N VAL A 153 17.61 1.48 -6.24
CA VAL A 153 16.29 0.83 -6.28
C VAL A 153 16.37 -0.61 -5.78
N ARG A 154 17.32 -1.40 -6.29
CA ARG A 154 17.49 -2.80 -5.89
C ARG A 154 17.81 -2.94 -4.40
N LYS A 155 18.67 -2.08 -3.86
CA LYS A 155 19.02 -2.10 -2.44
C LYS A 155 17.81 -1.81 -1.54
N GLU A 156 17.01 -0.80 -1.89
CA GLU A 156 15.79 -0.44 -1.16
C GLU A 156 14.77 -1.59 -1.20
N LEU A 157 14.56 -2.22 -2.37
CA LEU A 157 13.64 -3.36 -2.50
C LEU A 157 14.06 -4.54 -1.61
N ILE A 158 15.34 -4.92 -1.64
CA ILE A 158 15.85 -6.05 -0.84
C ILE A 158 15.60 -5.82 0.65
N GLN A 159 15.89 -4.62 1.15
CA GLN A 159 15.71 -4.26 2.56
C GLN A 159 14.27 -4.39 3.02
N HIS A 160 13.30 -4.07 2.16
CA HIS A 160 11.87 -4.14 2.51
C HIS A 160 11.26 -5.53 2.29
N THR A 161 11.81 -6.35 1.39
CA THR A 161 11.36 -7.75 1.19
C THR A 161 11.89 -8.72 2.25
N SER A 162 12.99 -8.37 2.92
CA SER A 162 13.62 -9.21 3.95
C SER A 162 13.04 -9.01 5.36
N LEU A 163 12.05 -8.12 5.51
CA LEU A 163 11.30 -7.85 6.74
C LEU A 163 10.02 -8.69 6.78
#